data_AF-A0A1E5QCM0-F1
#
_entry.id   AF-A0A1E5QCM0-F1
#
_cell.length_a   1.000
_cell.length_b   1.000
_cell.length_c   1.000
_cell.angle_alpha   90.00
_cell.angle_beta   90.00
_cell.angle_gamma   90.00
#
_symmetry.space_group_name_H-M   'P 1'
#
loop_
_entity.id
_entity.type
_entity.pdbx_description
1 polymer ?
#
loop_
_entity_poly.entity_id
_entity_poly.type
_entity_poly.pdbx_seq_one_letter_code
_entity_poly.pdbx_strand_id
1 'polypeptide(L)'
;MIIFTPVAIRLVAASVLFGLAVAFGVRVSPSSAQFRRDRPDFFERGQEQLQQEIDRLQTQPIDPANGVLSVEAGAVQWQPTLLEEAGISILLPAGEQSQQRQTLETIQGAIEFQLLSVQAGNSRYLTGYALNLSPTQVQDPAQLLAAAGAAIESDPAVTLRSDRAIALGTYPGRELFLTSRNRQLVVRLYVVGQRMYLLSATQPLDTPSLSATTVQFFESFELLN
;
A
#
# COMPACT_ATOMS: atom_id res chain seq x y z
N MET A 1 15.72 -37.11 11.52
CA MET A 1 14.59 -36.83 10.61
C MET A 1 13.98 -35.52 11.06
N ILE A 2 14.48 -34.40 10.55
CA ILE A 2 14.08 -33.05 10.98
C ILE A 2 12.90 -32.65 10.10
N ILE A 3 11.75 -32.44 10.73
CA ILE A 3 10.51 -32.06 10.07
C ILE A 3 10.63 -30.56 9.78
N PHE A 4 10.91 -30.19 8.53
CA PHE A 4 10.78 -28.83 8.05
C PHE A 4 9.29 -28.48 8.02
N THR A 5 8.83 -27.68 8.97
CA THR A 5 7.50 -27.05 8.91
C THR A 5 7.49 -26.04 7.76
N PRO A 6 6.55 -26.12 6.80
CA PRO A 6 6.41 -25.10 5.77
C PRO A 6 5.88 -23.81 6.42
N VAL A 7 6.73 -22.80 6.51
CA VAL A 7 6.34 -21.43 6.85
C VAL A 7 5.55 -20.91 5.64
N ALA A 8 4.24 -21.11 5.69
CA ALA A 8 3.30 -20.54 4.74
C ALA A 8 3.50 -19.03 4.72
N ILE A 9 3.93 -18.50 3.58
CA ILE A 9 3.95 -17.07 3.34
C ILE A 9 2.47 -16.67 3.31
N ARG A 10 1.98 -16.14 4.43
CA ARG A 10 0.70 -15.41 4.48
C ARG A 10 0.81 -14.07 3.74
N LEU A 11 1.39 -14.07 2.53
CA LEU A 11 1.27 -12.95 1.59
C LEU A 11 -0.18 -12.80 1.11
N VAL A 12 -0.97 -13.87 1.23
CA VAL A 12 -2.38 -13.93 0.83
C VAL A 12 -3.25 -14.19 2.06
N ALA A 13 -4.22 -13.31 2.28
CA ALA A 13 -5.29 -13.36 3.28
C ALA A 13 -4.97 -12.89 4.71
N ALA A 14 -5.07 -11.58 4.92
CA ALA A 14 -5.59 -11.03 6.16
C ALA A 14 -6.76 -10.10 5.79
N SER A 15 -7.95 -10.66 5.65
CA SER A 15 -9.20 -9.89 5.60
C SER A 15 -9.54 -9.48 7.02
N VAL A 16 -9.59 -8.17 7.30
CA VAL A 16 -10.03 -7.64 8.58
C VAL A 16 -11.47 -7.16 8.44
N LEU A 17 -12.41 -7.96 8.96
CA LEU A 17 -13.77 -7.51 9.27
C LEU A 17 -13.71 -6.69 10.57
N PHE A 18 -13.85 -5.37 10.49
CA PHE A 18 -14.21 -4.55 11.65
C PHE A 18 -15.65 -4.07 11.50
N GLY A 19 -16.58 -4.85 12.04
CA GLY A 19 -17.91 -4.38 12.41
C GLY A 19 -17.86 -3.97 13.88
N LEU A 20 -17.82 -2.68 14.16
CA LEU A 20 -18.10 -2.16 15.50
C LEU A 20 -19.28 -1.19 15.43
N ALA A 21 -20.47 -1.72 15.72
CA ALA A 21 -21.63 -0.92 16.05
C ALA A 21 -21.48 -0.47 17.51
N VAL A 22 -21.35 0.84 17.73
CA VAL A 22 -21.50 1.44 19.06
C VAL A 22 -22.56 2.53 18.94
N ALA A 23 -23.77 2.20 19.39
CA ALA A 23 -24.83 3.15 19.61
C ALA A 23 -24.63 3.81 20.98
N PHE A 24 -24.42 5.13 21.00
CA PHE A 24 -24.63 5.94 22.19
C PHE A 24 -25.57 7.09 21.84
N GLY A 25 -26.82 6.95 22.29
CA GLY A 25 -27.77 8.05 22.34
C GLY A 25 -27.43 8.94 23.52
N VAL A 26 -27.09 10.20 23.24
CA VAL A 26 -27.07 11.26 24.26
C VAL A 26 -28.24 12.19 23.98
N ARG A 27 -29.26 12.13 24.85
CA ARG A 27 -30.30 13.16 24.92
C ARG A 27 -29.71 14.37 25.64
N VAL A 28 -29.67 15.51 24.96
CA VAL A 28 -29.40 16.80 25.59
C VAL A 28 -30.73 17.56 25.65
N SER A 29 -31.20 17.82 26.87
CA SER A 29 -32.36 18.70 27.11
C SER A 29 -31.97 20.16 26.85
N PRO A 30 -32.84 20.99 26.25
CA PRO A 30 -32.54 22.40 26.05
C PRO A 30 -32.70 23.18 27.36
N SER A 31 -31.60 23.74 27.87
CA SER A 31 -31.66 24.81 28.87
C SER A 31 -31.91 26.14 28.15
N SER A 32 -33.06 26.72 28.41
CA SER A 32 -33.48 28.06 27.96
C SER A 32 -32.65 29.14 28.66
N ALA A 33 -31.72 29.75 27.92
CA ALA A 33 -31.03 30.95 28.37
C ALA A 33 -31.83 32.20 27.96
N GLN A 34 -32.16 33.00 28.97
CA GLN A 34 -32.95 34.20 28.92
C GLN A 34 -32.25 35.34 28.15
N PHE A 35 -33.09 36.17 27.54
CA PHE A 35 -32.87 37.49 26.93
C PHE A 35 -31.63 38.27 27.42
N ARG A 36 -30.69 38.53 26.50
CA ARG A 36 -29.84 39.73 26.51
C ARG A 36 -30.16 40.55 25.25
N ARG A 37 -30.63 41.78 25.46
CA ARG A 37 -30.76 42.84 24.43
C ARG A 37 -29.38 43.44 24.16
N ASP A 38 -28.58 42.74 23.37
CA ASP A 38 -27.47 43.24 22.55
C ASP A 38 -26.79 41.99 21.98
N ARG A 39 -27.51 41.31 21.08
CA ARG A 39 -26.97 40.16 20.38
C ARG A 39 -26.29 40.71 19.12
N PRO A 40 -24.99 40.47 18.91
CA PRO A 40 -24.38 40.72 17.63
C PRO A 40 -25.21 40.02 16.55
N ASP A 41 -25.62 40.76 15.54
CA ASP A 41 -26.35 40.36 14.32
C ASP A 41 -25.61 39.30 13.47
N PHE A 42 -24.53 38.72 13.99
CA PHE A 42 -23.69 37.71 13.36
C PHE A 42 -24.51 36.52 12.84
N PHE A 43 -25.51 36.06 13.59
CA PHE A 43 -26.34 34.92 13.19
C PHE A 43 -27.37 35.29 12.12
N GLU A 44 -27.87 36.53 12.12
CA GLU A 44 -28.79 37.02 11.09
C GLU A 44 -28.03 37.27 9.77
N ARG A 45 -26.87 37.94 9.84
CA ARG A 45 -25.97 38.09 8.69
C ARG A 45 -25.45 36.75 8.15
N GLY A 46 -25.19 35.78 9.03
CA GLY A 46 -24.81 34.43 8.64
C GLY A 46 -25.93 33.69 7.90
N GLN A 47 -27.19 33.86 8.32
CA GLN A 47 -28.35 33.28 7.62
C GLN A 47 -28.56 33.93 6.25
N GLU A 48 -28.42 35.25 6.15
CA GLU A 48 -28.52 35.95 4.87
C GLU A 48 -27.38 35.57 3.91
N GLN A 49 -26.14 35.46 4.39
CA GLN A 49 -25.01 34.98 3.59
C GLN A 49 -25.21 33.52 3.11
N LEU A 50 -25.72 32.65 3.98
CA LEU A 50 -26.02 31.27 3.61
C LEU A 50 -27.13 31.21 2.56
N GLN A 51 -28.19 32.02 2.71
CA GLN A 51 -29.28 32.06 1.75
C GLN A 51 -28.80 32.60 0.40
N GLN A 52 -27.95 33.63 0.40
CA GLN A 52 -27.32 34.16 -0.83
C GLN A 52 -26.44 33.10 -1.53
N GLU A 53 -25.69 32.29 -0.77
CA GLU A 53 -24.92 31.18 -1.34
C GLU A 53 -25.84 30.07 -1.89
N ILE A 54 -26.95 29.73 -1.21
CA ILE A 54 -27.93 28.77 -1.72
C ILE A 54 -28.57 29.27 -3.02
N ASP A 55 -29.01 30.53 -3.05
CA ASP A 55 -29.64 31.12 -4.23
C ASP A 55 -28.66 31.18 -5.40
N ARG A 56 -27.38 31.50 -5.13
CA ARG A 56 -26.28 31.48 -6.12
C ARG A 56 -26.07 30.08 -6.72
N LEU A 57 -26.11 29.03 -5.89
CA LEU A 57 -25.97 27.65 -6.36
C LEU A 57 -27.18 27.17 -7.16
N GLN A 58 -28.37 27.71 -6.89
CA GLN A 58 -29.60 27.38 -7.63
C GLN A 58 -29.73 28.15 -8.95
N THR A 59 -29.22 29.38 -9.03
CA THR A 59 -29.31 30.21 -10.23
C THR A 59 -28.12 30.07 -11.17
N GLN A 60 -27.00 29.46 -10.76
CA GLN A 60 -25.99 29.01 -11.70
C GLN A 60 -26.58 27.88 -12.57
N PRO A 61 -26.72 28.08 -13.90
CA PRO A 61 -26.93 26.97 -14.79
C PRO A 61 -25.73 26.05 -14.59
N ILE A 62 -26.00 24.82 -14.15
CA ILE A 62 -25.02 23.74 -14.19
C ILE A 62 -24.65 23.62 -15.66
N ASP A 63 -23.54 24.25 -16.07
CA ASP A 63 -23.01 24.10 -17.41
C ASP A 63 -22.72 22.60 -17.57
N PRO A 64 -23.44 21.86 -18.43
CA PRO A 64 -23.23 20.42 -18.55
C PRO A 64 -21.81 20.10 -19.07
N ALA A 65 -21.06 21.11 -19.53
CA ALA A 65 -19.64 20.99 -19.86
C ALA A 65 -18.69 21.10 -18.64
N ASN A 66 -19.10 21.71 -17.52
CA ASN A 66 -18.21 22.01 -16.38
C ASN A 66 -18.82 21.77 -14.98
N GLY A 67 -20.05 21.27 -14.89
CA GLY A 67 -20.87 21.28 -13.67
C GLY A 67 -21.28 19.91 -13.12
N VAL A 68 -20.67 18.83 -13.57
CA VAL A 68 -20.68 17.60 -12.78
C VAL A 68 -19.42 17.65 -11.95
N LEU A 69 -19.54 17.66 -10.60
CA LEU A 69 -18.52 17.03 -9.77
C LEU A 69 -18.49 15.57 -10.22
N SER A 70 -17.78 15.33 -11.31
CA SER A 70 -17.38 14.00 -11.70
C SER A 70 -16.43 13.63 -10.60
N VAL A 71 -16.94 12.96 -9.56
CA VAL A 71 -16.14 11.96 -8.89
C VAL A 71 -15.77 11.02 -10.03
N GLU A 72 -14.62 11.26 -10.65
CA GLU A 72 -13.96 10.29 -11.52
C GLU A 72 -13.79 9.05 -10.65
N ALA A 73 -14.80 8.18 -10.66
CA ALA A 73 -14.67 6.81 -10.25
C ALA A 73 -13.66 6.20 -11.21
N GLY A 74 -12.36 6.27 -10.89
CA GLY A 74 -11.36 5.60 -11.72
C GLY A 74 -9.90 5.99 -11.54
N ALA A 75 -9.56 7.17 -10.99
CA ALA A 75 -8.15 7.54 -10.83
C ALA A 75 -7.60 7.01 -9.50
N VAL A 76 -6.67 6.05 -9.56
CA VAL A 76 -5.88 5.64 -8.40
C VAL A 76 -5.12 6.85 -7.88
N GLN A 77 -5.49 7.35 -6.71
CA GLN A 77 -4.78 8.46 -6.07
C GLN A 77 -3.46 7.94 -5.50
N TRP A 78 -2.34 8.50 -5.96
CA TRP A 78 -1.01 8.12 -5.50
C TRP A 78 -0.56 9.02 -4.36
N GLN A 79 0.08 8.42 -3.36
CA GLN A 79 0.61 9.11 -2.20
C GLN A 79 2.10 8.82 -2.07
N PRO A 80 2.97 9.85 -2.03
CA PRO A 80 4.38 9.65 -1.74
C PRO A 80 4.53 9.11 -0.32
N THR A 81 5.27 8.01 -0.20
CA THR A 81 5.57 7.37 1.07
C THR A 81 7.07 7.37 1.27
N LEU A 82 7.51 7.99 2.35
CA LEU A 82 8.90 8.03 2.79
C LEU A 82 9.09 7.02 3.90
N LEU A 83 10.06 6.12 3.72
CA LEU A 83 10.49 5.17 4.75
C LEU A 83 11.92 5.54 5.13
N GLU A 84 12.06 6.54 5.99
CA GLU A 84 13.36 7.10 6.38
C GLU A 84 14.29 6.04 6.98
N GLU A 85 13.76 5.17 7.84
CA GLU A 85 14.51 4.05 8.45
C GLU A 85 15.08 3.07 7.42
N ALA A 86 14.43 3.00 6.25
CA ALA A 86 14.80 2.16 5.14
C ALA A 86 15.63 2.91 4.09
N GLY A 87 15.70 4.24 4.14
CA GLY A 87 16.36 5.07 3.15
C GLY A 87 15.71 4.97 1.76
N ILE A 88 14.37 4.91 1.69
CA ILE A 88 13.63 4.79 0.42
C ILE A 88 12.42 5.73 0.34
N SER A 89 12.08 6.12 -0.88
CA SER A 89 10.80 6.72 -1.27
C SER A 89 10.08 5.79 -2.26
N ILE A 90 8.76 5.77 -2.18
CA ILE A 90 7.93 5.02 -3.13
C ILE A 90 6.53 5.64 -3.22
N LEU A 91 5.88 5.56 -4.38
CA LEU A 91 4.47 5.91 -4.52
C LEU A 91 3.60 4.70 -4.17
N LEU A 92 2.69 4.90 -3.23
CA LEU A 92 1.65 3.91 -2.89
C LEU A 92 0.29 4.41 -3.32
N PRO A 93 -0.58 3.54 -3.84
CA PRO A 93 -1.95 3.93 -4.13
C PRO A 93 -2.69 4.20 -2.80
N ALA A 94 -3.74 5.02 -2.84
CA ALA A 94 -4.68 5.15 -1.75
C ALA A 94 -5.37 3.81 -1.51
N GLY A 95 -5.45 3.40 -0.25
CA GLY A 95 -5.99 2.10 0.12
C GLY A 95 -5.77 1.76 1.59
N GLU A 96 -6.21 0.58 1.99
CA GLU A 96 -6.01 0.10 3.36
C GLU A 96 -4.55 -0.28 3.56
N GLN A 97 -3.89 0.44 4.47
CA GLN A 97 -2.48 0.21 4.80
C GLN A 97 -2.36 -0.72 6.01
N SER A 98 -1.36 -1.60 5.97
CA SER A 98 -0.97 -2.43 7.12
C SER A 98 0.53 -2.64 7.14
N GLN A 99 1.08 -2.71 8.36
CA GLN A 99 2.48 -3.02 8.58
C GLN A 99 2.60 -4.35 9.30
N GLN A 100 3.60 -5.14 8.92
CA GLN A 100 3.87 -6.44 9.55
C GLN A 100 5.35 -6.80 9.45
N ARG A 101 5.79 -7.68 10.35
CA ARG A 101 7.08 -8.35 10.22
C ARG A 101 6.91 -9.75 9.70
N GLN A 102 7.83 -10.16 8.83
CA GLN A 102 7.81 -11.50 8.27
C GLN A 102 9.21 -12.06 8.15
N THR A 103 9.38 -13.28 8.65
CA THR A 103 10.65 -14.02 8.55
C THR A 103 10.60 -14.96 7.35
N LEU A 104 11.65 -14.89 6.53
CA LEU A 104 11.90 -15.78 5.41
C LEU A 104 13.08 -16.68 5.77
N GLU A 105 12.81 -17.98 5.92
CA GLU A 105 13.85 -18.97 6.16
C GLU A 105 14.59 -19.27 4.86
N THR A 106 15.91 -19.07 4.85
CA THR A 106 16.75 -19.33 3.67
C THR A 106 17.94 -20.22 4.02
N ILE A 107 18.59 -20.79 3.00
CA ILE A 107 19.84 -21.53 3.16
C ILE A 107 20.98 -20.67 3.73
N GLN A 108 20.88 -19.34 3.64
CA GLN A 108 21.83 -18.39 4.22
C GLN A 108 21.42 -17.89 5.61
N GLY A 109 20.35 -18.45 6.19
CA GLY A 109 19.78 -18.02 7.47
C GLY A 109 18.46 -17.27 7.31
N ALA A 110 17.82 -17.00 8.44
CA ALA A 110 16.55 -16.31 8.51
C ALA A 110 16.69 -14.81 8.16
N ILE A 111 15.85 -14.33 7.27
CA ILE A 111 15.75 -12.91 6.89
C ILE A 111 14.43 -12.35 7.41
N GLU A 112 14.47 -11.48 8.40
CA GLU A 112 13.31 -10.77 8.95
C GLU A 112 13.10 -9.48 8.14
N PHE A 113 11.90 -9.32 7.57
CA PHE A 113 11.49 -8.13 6.85
C PHE A 113 10.51 -7.29 7.67
N GLN A 114 10.68 -5.97 7.63
CA GLN A 114 9.62 -5.01 7.95
C GLN A 114 8.88 -4.67 6.66
N LEU A 115 7.59 -4.96 6.61
CA LEU A 115 6.75 -4.83 5.43
C LEU A 115 5.68 -3.78 5.65
N LEU A 116 5.48 -2.93 4.65
CA LEU A 116 4.32 -2.05 4.48
C LEU A 116 3.52 -2.56 3.30
N SER A 117 2.22 -2.80 3.48
CA SER A 117 1.33 -3.24 2.41
C SER A 117 0.10 -2.36 2.28
N VAL A 118 -0.36 -2.19 1.05
CA VAL A 118 -1.55 -1.42 0.71
C VAL A 118 -2.48 -2.23 -0.16
N GLN A 119 -3.73 -2.37 0.25
CA GLN A 119 -4.79 -2.97 -0.54
C GLN A 119 -5.56 -1.86 -1.28
N ALA A 120 -5.52 -1.90 -2.62
CA ALA A 120 -6.22 -0.95 -3.48
C ALA A 120 -7.07 -1.72 -4.51
N GLY A 121 -8.38 -1.77 -4.30
CA GLY A 121 -9.29 -2.60 -5.09
C GLY A 121 -8.91 -4.08 -5.03
N ASN A 122 -8.72 -4.70 -6.19
CA ASN A 122 -8.33 -6.11 -6.31
C ASN A 122 -6.81 -6.36 -6.27
N SER A 123 -6.03 -5.28 -6.17
CA SER A 123 -4.57 -5.36 -6.15
C SER A 123 -4.02 -5.11 -4.74
N ARG A 124 -2.91 -5.76 -4.45
CA ARG A 124 -2.14 -5.54 -3.21
C ARG A 124 -0.72 -5.16 -3.57
N TYR A 125 -0.24 -4.09 -2.97
CA TYR A 125 1.12 -3.58 -3.12
C TYR A 125 1.84 -3.76 -1.80
N LEU A 126 3.11 -4.12 -1.85
CA LEU A 126 3.91 -4.42 -0.67
C LEU A 126 5.33 -3.95 -0.91
N THR A 127 5.88 -3.23 0.04
CA THR A 127 7.27 -2.76 0.04
C THR A 127 7.87 -3.04 1.42
N GLY A 128 9.17 -3.28 1.49
CA GLY A 128 9.82 -3.56 2.75
C GLY A 128 11.31 -3.72 2.65
N TYR A 129 11.94 -3.86 3.81
CA TYR A 129 13.38 -3.98 3.96
C TYR A 129 13.72 -5.02 5.03
N ALA A 130 14.86 -5.68 4.84
CA ALA A 130 15.38 -6.64 5.81
C ALA A 130 15.95 -5.92 7.04
N LEU A 131 15.70 -6.48 8.22
CA LEU A 131 16.08 -5.97 9.53
C LEU A 131 17.36 -6.59 10.08
N ASN A 132 17.66 -7.84 9.71
CA ASN A 132 18.64 -8.68 10.42
C ASN A 132 19.73 -9.26 9.49
N LEU A 133 20.07 -8.60 8.39
CA LEU A 133 21.14 -9.08 7.51
C LEU A 133 22.52 -8.92 8.15
N SER A 134 23.25 -10.04 8.22
CA SER A 134 24.64 -10.04 8.66
C SER A 134 25.59 -9.60 7.54
N PRO A 135 26.75 -8.99 7.87
CA PRO A 135 27.74 -8.61 6.86
C PRO A 135 28.21 -9.77 5.98
N THR A 136 28.21 -11.00 6.51
CA THR A 136 28.56 -12.22 5.77
C THR A 136 27.52 -12.62 4.73
N GLN A 137 26.22 -12.44 5.03
CA GLN A 137 25.14 -12.71 4.07
C GLN A 137 25.20 -11.75 2.88
N VAL A 138 25.62 -10.50 3.11
CA VAL A 138 25.62 -9.46 2.06
C VAL A 138 26.92 -9.43 1.24
N GLN A 139 27.96 -10.22 1.61
CA GLN A 139 29.20 -10.32 0.81
C GLN A 139 28.96 -10.84 -0.61
N ASP A 140 27.97 -11.72 -0.79
CA ASP A 140 27.56 -12.23 -2.08
C ASP A 140 26.07 -11.90 -2.34
N PRO A 141 25.78 -10.68 -2.84
CA PRO A 141 24.42 -10.25 -3.14
C PRO A 141 23.68 -11.20 -4.08
N ALA A 142 24.38 -11.80 -5.04
CA ALA A 142 23.77 -12.71 -6.00
C ALA A 142 23.29 -13.99 -5.32
N GLN A 143 24.10 -14.58 -4.43
CA GLN A 143 23.66 -15.73 -3.64
C GLN A 143 22.55 -15.39 -2.64
N LEU A 144 22.59 -14.20 -2.02
CA LEU A 144 21.52 -13.77 -1.11
C LEU A 144 20.18 -13.61 -1.84
N LEU A 145 20.19 -12.99 -3.02
CA LEU A 145 19.02 -12.90 -3.92
C LEU A 145 18.58 -14.28 -4.42
N ALA A 146 19.53 -15.18 -4.68
CA ALA A 146 19.27 -16.56 -5.05
C ALA A 146 18.48 -17.29 -3.95
N ALA A 147 18.98 -17.22 -2.72
CA ALA A 147 18.42 -17.86 -1.54
C ALA A 147 17.04 -17.30 -1.16
N ALA A 148 16.88 -15.97 -1.17
CA ALA A 148 15.59 -15.33 -0.91
C ALA A 148 14.54 -15.71 -1.96
N GLY A 149 14.91 -15.71 -3.25
CA GLY A 149 13.97 -16.11 -4.30
C GLY A 149 13.58 -17.59 -4.24
N ALA A 150 14.54 -18.48 -3.92
CA ALA A 150 14.25 -19.90 -3.73
C ALA A 150 13.32 -20.14 -2.53
N ALA A 151 13.48 -19.38 -1.45
CA ALA A 151 12.58 -19.45 -0.30
C ALA A 151 11.15 -19.01 -0.66
N ILE A 152 10.99 -17.97 -1.49
CA ILE A 152 9.67 -17.53 -2.00
C ILE A 152 9.05 -18.61 -2.90
N GLU A 153 9.83 -19.20 -3.79
CA GLU A 153 9.38 -20.27 -4.69
C GLU A 153 8.98 -21.54 -3.94
N SER A 154 9.59 -21.80 -2.78
CA SER A 154 9.29 -22.99 -1.97
C SER A 154 7.88 -23.01 -1.37
N ASP A 155 7.14 -21.89 -1.41
CA ASP A 155 5.77 -21.84 -0.94
C ASP A 155 4.85 -22.62 -1.91
N PRO A 156 4.14 -23.67 -1.43
CA PRO A 156 3.25 -24.47 -2.28
C PRO A 156 2.03 -23.70 -2.82
N ALA A 157 1.74 -22.51 -2.30
CA ALA A 157 0.66 -21.65 -2.76
C ALA A 157 1.00 -20.87 -4.04
N VAL A 158 2.26 -20.86 -4.47
CA VAL A 158 2.71 -20.13 -5.67
C VAL A 158 3.31 -21.07 -6.71
N THR A 159 3.36 -20.61 -7.95
CA THR A 159 4.05 -21.30 -9.05
C THR A 159 4.89 -20.28 -9.80
N LEU A 160 6.20 -20.51 -9.88
CA LEU A 160 7.12 -19.67 -10.62
C LEU A 160 6.83 -19.77 -12.12
N ARG A 161 6.77 -18.62 -12.81
CA ARG A 161 6.62 -18.53 -14.27
C ARG A 161 7.85 -17.94 -14.93
N SER A 162 8.48 -16.98 -14.28
CA SER A 162 9.70 -16.35 -14.75
C SER A 162 10.54 -15.93 -13.56
N ASP A 163 11.83 -16.03 -13.75
CA ASP A 163 12.85 -15.54 -12.83
C ASP A 163 13.96 -14.91 -13.67
N ARG A 164 14.28 -13.65 -13.37
CA ARG A 164 15.32 -12.93 -14.10
C ARG A 164 16.10 -11.99 -13.20
N ALA A 165 17.37 -11.82 -13.53
CA ALA A 165 18.19 -10.75 -12.97
C ALA A 165 17.68 -9.39 -13.46
N ILE A 166 17.64 -8.43 -12.54
CA ILE A 166 17.35 -7.02 -12.80
C ILE A 166 18.37 -6.16 -12.04
N ALA A 167 18.34 -4.84 -12.24
CA ALA A 167 19.20 -3.92 -11.50
C ALA A 167 18.41 -2.68 -11.07
N LEU A 168 18.85 -2.08 -9.97
CA LEU A 168 18.47 -0.74 -9.55
C LEU A 168 19.72 0.13 -9.60
N GLY A 169 19.90 0.89 -10.68
CA GLY A 169 21.17 1.56 -10.95
C GLY A 169 22.31 0.52 -11.04
N THR A 170 23.29 0.62 -10.14
CA THR A 170 24.42 -0.33 -10.04
C THR A 170 24.15 -1.51 -9.11
N TYR A 171 23.01 -1.52 -8.41
CA TYR A 171 22.71 -2.52 -7.39
C TYR A 171 22.04 -3.76 -8.00
N PRO A 172 22.50 -4.97 -7.64
CA PRO A 172 21.93 -6.21 -8.16
C PRO A 172 20.51 -6.42 -7.63
N GLY A 173 19.65 -6.97 -8.47
CA GLY A 173 18.30 -7.37 -8.10
C GLY A 173 17.82 -8.60 -8.86
N ARG A 174 16.65 -9.09 -8.45
CA ARG A 174 15.99 -10.25 -9.03
C ARG A 174 14.49 -10.00 -9.11
N GLU A 175 13.88 -10.35 -10.24
CA GLU A 175 12.43 -10.29 -10.43
C GLU A 175 11.88 -11.70 -10.58
N LEU A 176 10.87 -12.01 -9.76
CA LEU A 176 10.12 -13.25 -9.81
C LEU A 176 8.70 -12.94 -10.28
N PHE A 177 8.27 -13.63 -11.33
CA PHE A 177 6.88 -13.64 -11.74
C PHE A 177 6.26 -14.97 -11.32
N LEU A 178 5.24 -14.90 -10.48
CA LEU A 178 4.60 -16.03 -9.83
C LEU A 178 3.10 -16.00 -10.12
N THR A 179 2.45 -17.16 -10.07
CA THR A 179 0.99 -17.27 -10.08
C THR A 179 0.49 -17.98 -8.84
N SER A 180 -0.63 -17.54 -8.29
CA SER A 180 -1.30 -18.18 -7.15
C SER A 180 -2.82 -18.13 -7.33
N ARG A 181 -3.48 -19.28 -7.34
CA ARG A 181 -4.93 -19.41 -7.56
C ARG A 181 -5.39 -18.61 -8.79
N ASN A 182 -6.00 -17.44 -8.58
CA ASN A 182 -6.54 -16.52 -9.59
C ASN A 182 -5.79 -15.17 -9.66
N ARG A 183 -4.55 -15.14 -9.17
CA ARG A 183 -3.70 -13.94 -9.15
C ARG A 183 -2.35 -14.22 -9.78
N GLN A 184 -1.79 -13.17 -10.38
CA GLN A 184 -0.38 -13.09 -10.70
C GLN A 184 0.31 -12.17 -9.68
N LEU A 185 1.54 -12.50 -9.34
CA LEU A 185 2.35 -11.81 -8.37
C LEU A 185 3.70 -11.50 -9.02
N VAL A 186 4.15 -10.26 -8.91
CA VAL A 186 5.50 -9.87 -9.29
C VAL A 186 6.23 -9.45 -8.03
N VAL A 187 7.40 -10.02 -7.81
CA VAL A 187 8.28 -9.69 -6.69
C VAL A 187 9.60 -9.19 -7.24
N ARG A 188 10.06 -8.03 -6.75
CA ARG A 188 11.40 -7.50 -7.01
C ARG A 188 12.19 -7.47 -5.73
N LEU A 189 13.37 -8.06 -5.75
CA LEU A 189 14.33 -8.04 -4.66
C LEU A 189 15.54 -7.22 -5.10
N TYR A 190 16.09 -6.41 -4.21
CA TYR A 190 17.30 -5.62 -4.45
C TYR A 190 18.24 -5.72 -3.26
N VAL A 191 19.55 -5.72 -3.49
CA VAL A 191 20.56 -5.64 -2.44
C VAL A 191 21.39 -4.37 -2.61
N VAL A 192 21.35 -3.50 -1.61
CA VAL A 192 21.96 -2.17 -1.62
C VAL A 192 22.75 -2.00 -0.32
N GLY A 193 24.08 -1.89 -0.43
CA GLY A 193 24.94 -1.81 0.76
C GLY A 193 24.74 -3.03 1.66
N GLN A 194 24.27 -2.83 2.90
CA GLN A 194 23.95 -3.90 3.87
C GLN A 194 22.44 -4.19 3.99
N ARG A 195 21.63 -3.75 3.02
CA ARG A 195 20.17 -3.89 3.07
C ARG A 195 19.66 -4.71 1.88
N MET A 196 18.60 -5.46 2.13
CA MET A 196 17.77 -6.06 1.08
C MET A 196 16.41 -5.38 1.10
N TYR A 197 15.92 -5.01 -0.08
CA TYR A 197 14.57 -4.49 -0.29
C TYR A 197 13.72 -5.52 -1.00
N LEU A 198 12.43 -5.52 -0.68
CA LEU A 198 11.41 -6.34 -1.30
C LEU A 198 10.27 -5.45 -1.75
N LEU A 199 9.94 -5.52 -3.03
CA LEU A 199 8.71 -4.97 -3.59
C LEU A 199 7.86 -6.11 -4.14
N SER A 200 6.56 -6.06 -3.94
CA SER A 200 5.64 -7.02 -4.49
C SER A 200 4.34 -6.36 -4.89
N ALA A 201 3.80 -6.75 -6.03
CA ALA A 201 2.47 -6.36 -6.48
C ALA A 201 1.69 -7.60 -6.89
N THR A 202 0.41 -7.64 -6.53
CA THR A 202 -0.52 -8.69 -6.94
C THR A 202 -1.63 -8.10 -7.76
N GLN A 203 -2.02 -8.78 -8.84
CA GLN A 203 -3.14 -8.38 -9.70
C GLN A 203 -3.91 -9.62 -10.19
N PRO A 204 -5.14 -9.45 -10.70
CA PRO A 204 -5.92 -10.55 -11.28
C PRO A 204 -5.18 -11.29 -12.41
N LEU A 205 -5.34 -12.61 -12.48
CA LEU A 205 -4.62 -13.47 -13.45
C LEU A 205 -5.08 -13.28 -14.91
N ASP A 206 -6.30 -12.79 -15.11
CA ASP A 206 -6.89 -12.49 -16.43
C ASP A 206 -6.27 -11.25 -17.11
N THR A 207 -5.42 -10.50 -16.40
CA THR A 207 -4.70 -9.37 -16.98
C THR A 207 -3.45 -9.87 -17.72
N PRO A 208 -3.32 -9.72 -19.05
CA PRO A 208 -2.24 -10.35 -19.83
C PRO A 208 -0.85 -9.76 -19.58
N SER A 209 -0.79 -8.54 -19.06
CA SER A 209 0.45 -7.82 -18.73
C SER A 209 0.31 -7.13 -17.37
N LEU A 210 1.43 -6.64 -16.83
CA LEU A 210 1.37 -5.76 -15.68
C LEU A 210 0.48 -4.55 -15.98
N SER A 211 -0.41 -4.23 -15.05
CA SER A 211 -1.23 -3.01 -15.13
C SER A 211 -0.33 -1.77 -15.06
N ALA A 212 -0.77 -0.66 -15.68
CA ALA A 212 -0.05 0.62 -15.59
C ALA A 212 0.18 1.03 -14.12
N THR A 213 -0.79 0.76 -13.24
CA THR A 213 -0.66 1.00 -11.80
C THR A 213 0.46 0.16 -11.18
N THR A 214 0.56 -1.12 -11.54
CA THR A 214 1.66 -1.97 -11.05
C THR A 214 3.02 -1.55 -11.58
N VAL A 215 3.11 -1.15 -12.85
CA VAL A 215 4.35 -0.61 -13.42
C VAL A 215 4.78 0.67 -12.67
N GLN A 216 3.86 1.62 -12.49
CA GLN A 216 4.13 2.87 -11.78
C GLN A 216 4.58 2.63 -10.33
N PHE A 217 3.97 1.69 -9.61
CA PHE A 217 4.42 1.31 -8.27
C PHE A 217 5.89 0.90 -8.25
N PHE A 218 6.30 -0.02 -9.13
CA PHE A 218 7.67 -0.49 -9.16
C PHE A 218 8.67 0.56 -9.65
N GLU A 219 8.27 1.41 -10.60
CA GLU A 219 9.12 2.47 -11.15
C GLU A 219 9.28 3.66 -10.20
N SER A 220 8.36 3.84 -9.26
CA SER A 220 8.43 4.91 -8.27
C SER A 220 9.40 4.66 -7.11
N PHE A 221 10.03 3.48 -7.07
CA PHE A 221 10.96 3.12 -6.01
C PHE A 221 12.29 3.83 -6.19
N GLU A 222 12.66 4.62 -5.19
CA GLU A 222 13.89 5.39 -5.18
C GLU A 222 14.63 5.24 -3.85
N LEU A 223 15.96 5.31 -3.91
CA LEU A 223 16.82 5.36 -2.74
C LEU A 223 16.98 6.82 -2.28
N LEU A 224 16.83 7.06 -0.98
CA LEU A 224 17.16 8.33 -0.36
C LEU A 224 18.68 8.35 -0.13
N ASN A 225 19.38 9.23 -0.84
CA ASN A 225 20.83 9.40 -0.73
C ASN A 225 21.25 10.16 0.54
#